data_AF-A0A535TBH2-F1
#
_entry.id   AF-A0A535TBH2-F1
#
_cell.length_a   1.000
_cell.length_b   1.000
_cell.length_c   1.000
_cell.angle_alpha   90.00
_cell.angle_beta   90.00
_cell.angle_gamma   90.00
#
_symmetry.space_group_name_H-M   'P 1'
#
loop_
_entity.id
_entity.type
_entity.pdbx_description
1 polymer ?
#
loop_
_entity_poly.entity_id
_entity_poly.type
_entity_poly.pdbx_seq_one_letter_code
_entity_poly.pdbx_strand_id
1 'polypeptide(L)' 'MRPLNIAVLGATGSIGRQTLDVIDRNPARFKLFGLSEGVRSTNRKAEYLVHG' A
#
# COMPACT_ATOMS: atom_id res chain seq x y z
N MET A 1 -14.16 5.94 14.34
CA MET A 1 -14.36 4.84 13.36
C MET A 1 -13.02 4.14 13.14
N ARG A 2 -12.99 2.82 12.88
CA ARG A 2 -11.75 2.10 12.57
C ARG A 2 -11.36 2.33 11.09
N PRO A 3 -10.08 2.58 10.77
CA PRO A 3 -9.62 2.69 9.39
C PRO A 3 -9.87 1.39 8.61
N LEU A 4 -10.14 1.51 7.31
CA LEU A 4 -10.30 0.38 6.41
C LEU A 4 -8.93 -0.20 6.04
N ASN A 5 -8.78 -1.51 6.19
CA ASN A 5 -7.57 -2.22 5.77
C ASN A 5 -7.55 -2.37 4.25
N ILE A 6 -6.49 -1.88 3.61
CA ILE A 6 -6.31 -1.93 2.15
C ILE A 6 -5.12 -2.82 1.81
N ALA A 7 -5.30 -3.69 0.82
CA ALA A 7 -4.20 -4.41 0.17
C ALA A 7 -3.94 -3.83 -1.22
N VAL A 8 -2.69 -3.52 -1.54
CA VAL A 8 -2.28 -3.00 -2.86
C VAL A 8 -1.42 -4.03 -3.57
N LEU A 9 -1.92 -4.55 -4.70
CA LEU A 9 -1.20 -5.51 -5.53
C LEU A 9 -0.53 -4.78 -6.70
N GLY A 10 0.78 -4.92 -6.86
CA GLY A 10 1.55 -4.18 -7.86
C GLY A 10 1.83 -2.73 -7.43
N ALA A 11 2.29 -2.55 -6.20
CA ALA A 11 2.51 -1.26 -5.55
C ALA A 11 3.52 -0.34 -6.25
N THR A 12 4.37 -0.91 -7.10
CA THR A 12 5.46 -0.22 -7.81
C THR A 12 4.99 0.45 -9.09
N GLY A 13 3.84 0.01 -9.63
CA GLY A 13 3.21 0.59 -10.80
C GLY A 13 2.75 2.04 -10.54
N SER A 14 2.35 2.74 -11.59
CA SER A 14 1.78 4.10 -11.47
C SER A 14 0.56 4.12 -10.56
N ILE A 15 -0.38 3.20 -10.76
CA ILE A 15 -1.60 3.08 -9.95
C ILE A 15 -1.28 2.72 -8.50
N GLY A 16 -0.36 1.76 -8.29
CA GLY A 16 0.06 1.36 -6.95
C GLY A 16 0.63 2.53 -6.15
N ARG A 17 1.57 3.28 -6.74
CA ARG A 17 2.17 4.46 -6.09
C ARG A 17 1.14 5.55 -5.79
N GLN A 18 0.29 5.88 -6.75
CA GLN A 18 -0.76 6.89 -6.53
C GLN A 18 -1.77 6.46 -5.47
N THR A 19 -2.09 5.17 -5.41
CA THR A 19 -2.96 4.59 -4.36
C THR A 19 -2.32 4.74 -2.99
N LEU A 20 -1.02 4.44 -2.87
CA LEU A 20 -0.27 4.62 -1.64
C LEU A 20 -0.25 6.09 -1.18
N ASP A 21 -0.13 7.04 -2.10
CA ASP A 21 -0.21 8.48 -1.79
C ASP A 21 -1.59 8.87 -1.23
N VAL A 22 -2.68 8.29 -1.74
CA VAL A 22 -4.02 8.51 -1.20
C VAL A 22 -4.18 7.92 0.19
N ILE A 23 -3.64 6.72 0.44
CA ILE A 23 -3.68 6.08 1.75
C ILE A 23 -2.94 6.93 2.78
N ASP A 24 -1.74 7.39 2.48
CA ASP A 24 -0.92 8.23 3.37
C ASP A 24 -1.60 9.55 3.74
N ARG A 25 -2.30 10.16 2.79
CA ARG A 25 -3.01 11.43 3.01
C ARG A 25 -4.30 11.27 3.82
N ASN A 26 -4.77 10.04 4.04
CA ASN A 26 -6.05 9.76 4.69
C ASN A 26 -5.93 8.68 5.79
N PRO A 27 -5.04 8.83 6.78
CA PRO A 27 -4.75 7.80 7.78
C PRO A 27 -5.93 7.50 8.71
N ALA A 28 -6.86 8.45 8.88
CA ALA A 28 -8.10 8.24 9.64
C ALA A 28 -9.10 7.31 8.92
N ARG A 29 -8.95 7.14 7.59
CA ARG A 29 -9.86 6.37 6.75
C ARG A 29 -9.24 5.06 6.28
N PHE A 30 -7.93 5.03 6.03
CA PHE A 30 -7.25 3.89 5.43
C PHE A 30 -6.01 3.47 6.23
N LYS A 31 -5.79 2.15 6.31
CA LYS A 31 -4.57 1.53 6.81
C LYS A 31 -4.02 0.62 5.72
N LEU A 32 -2.76 0.80 5.35
CA LEU A 32 -2.07 -0.15 4.48
C LEU A 32 -1.86 -1.47 5.24
N PHE A 33 -2.60 -2.49 4.84
CA PHE A 33 -2.60 -3.80 5.48
C PHE A 33 -1.78 -4.81 4.70
N GLY A 34 -1.90 -4.81 3.37
CA GLY A 34 -1.16 -5.70 2.48
C GLY A 34 -0.48 -4.95 1.35
N LEU A 35 0.70 -5.42 0.93
CA LEU A 35 1.46 -4.83 -0.15
C LEU A 35 2.13 -5.94 -0.99
N SER A 36 1.99 -5.90 -2.31
CA SER A 36 2.87 -6.67 -3.20
C SER A 36 3.71 -5.75 -4.07
N GLU A 37 5.01 -6.06 -4.13
CA GLU A 37 6.00 -5.35 -4.92
C GLU A 37 6.54 -6.29 -6.00
N GLY A 38 6.89 -5.73 -7.16
CA GLY A 38 7.67 -6.46 -8.17
C GLY A 38 9.17 -6.29 -7.92
N VAL A 39 9.97 -6.27 -9.01
CA VAL A 39 11.44 -6.12 -8.95
C VAL A 39 11.91 -4.83 -8.25
N ARG A 40 11.10 -3.76 -8.27
CA ARG A 40 11.40 -2.49 -7.61
C ARG A 40 10.76 -2.47 -6.23
N SER A 41 11.39 -1.87 -5.24
CA SER A 41 10.76 -1.66 -3.94
C SER A 41 10.11 -0.27 -3.85
N THR A 42 8.99 -0.18 -3.15
CA THR A 42 8.39 1.10 -2.74
C THR A 42 8.98 1.60 -1.41
N ASN A 43 9.80 0.79 -0.73
CA ASN A 43 10.35 1.04 0.61
C ASN A 43 9.26 1.28 1.67
N ARG A 44 8.07 0.71 1.48
CA ARG A 44 6.94 0.84 2.40
C ARG A 44 6.77 -0.42 3.24
N LYS A 45 6.23 -0.22 4.44
CA LYS A 45 5.90 -1.29 5.37
C LYS A 45 4.40 -1.52 5.37
N ALA A 46 4.01 -2.78 5.28
CA ALA A 46 2.65 -3.25 5.49
C ALA A 46 2.71 -4.46 6.43
N GLU A 47 1.57 -4.83 7.02
CA GLU A 47 1.46 -5.99 7.89
C GLU A 47 1.79 -7.28 7.11
N TYR A 48 1.36 -7.33 5.85
CA TYR A 48 1.71 -8.38 4.91
C TYR A 48 2.43 -7.78 3.70
N LEU A 49 3.66 -8.21 3.45
CA LEU A 49 4.49 -7.77 2.34
C LEU A 49 4.92 -8.99 1.51
N VAL A 50 4.64 -8.94 0.21
CA VAL A 50 5.07 -9.95 -0.76
C VAL A 50 5.99 -9.31 -1.79
N HIS A 51 7.17 -9.89 -1.97
CA HIS A 51 8.09 -9.53 -3.04
C HIS A 51 8.01 -10.57 -4.15
N GLY A 52 7.90 -10.09 -5.39
CA GLY A 52 8.05 -10.89 -6.61
C GLY A 52 9.48 -10.98 -7.10
#